data_AF-A0A397TED7-F1
#
_entry.id   AF-A0A397TED7-F1
#
_cell.length_a   1.000
_cell.length_b   1.000
_cell.length_c   1.000
_cell.angle_alpha   90.00
_cell.angle_beta   90.00
_cell.angle_gamma   90.00
#
_symmetry.space_group_name_H-M   'P 1'
#
loop_
_entity.id
_entity.type
_entity.pdbx_description
1 polymer ?
#
loop_
_entity_poly.entity_id
_entity_poly.type
_entity_poly.pdbx_seq_one_letter_code
_entity_poly.pdbx_strand_id
1 'polypeptide(L)'
;MPQSQTINDDDIQAIGHDPFHQQENPTFQQTPQPLKRNNTRHRPFYPSTIRIIFGHIISLFIFLIRQLFRSNNLPFLLTFIWHSFSLNRLLFSSRKYLIRYTIKNNKRDISHAIAADVVKRLGGINSSLALLALLALTRFSKDMSAQKVSLLVLATANATQTWLDFKSWKNGRWNWSFLTESGGGNGTIALVNMVAYGVSVVKTRSIL
;
A
#
# COMPACT_ATOMS: atom_id res chain seq x y z
N MET A 1 26.79 -50.92 -31.51
CA MET A 1 26.55 -51.05 -32.96
C MET A 1 26.99 -52.45 -33.38
N PRO A 2 26.31 -53.16 -34.30
CA PRO A 2 25.34 -52.69 -35.28
C PRO A 2 23.94 -53.34 -35.19
N GLN A 3 23.03 -52.73 -35.96
CA GLN A 3 21.63 -53.07 -36.23
C GLN A 3 21.53 -54.12 -37.35
N SER A 4 20.39 -54.80 -37.45
CA SER A 4 19.84 -55.21 -38.75
C SER A 4 18.32 -55.14 -38.74
N GLN A 5 17.81 -54.30 -39.63
CA GLN A 5 16.42 -54.15 -40.05
C GLN A 5 16.07 -55.21 -41.10
N THR A 6 14.79 -55.54 -41.22
CA THR A 6 14.16 -55.83 -42.52
C THR A 6 12.69 -55.42 -42.48
N ILE A 7 12.32 -54.59 -43.46
CA ILE A 7 11.00 -54.12 -43.87
C ILE A 7 10.63 -54.88 -45.17
N ASN A 8 9.33 -55.08 -45.42
CA ASN A 8 8.59 -54.99 -46.71
C ASN A 8 7.18 -55.58 -46.44
N ASP A 9 6.06 -54.86 -46.51
CA ASP A 9 5.40 -54.10 -47.60
C ASP A 9 4.74 -54.97 -48.69
N ASP A 10 3.53 -54.51 -49.08
CA ASP A 10 2.69 -54.82 -50.27
C ASP A 10 1.72 -56.04 -50.17
N ASP A 11 0.48 -56.05 -50.66
CA ASP A 11 -0.50 -55.03 -51.08
C ASP A 11 -1.85 -55.73 -51.44
N ILE A 12 -2.97 -55.09 -51.08
CA ILE A 12 -4.24 -54.83 -51.84
C ILE A 12 -5.00 -55.97 -52.58
N GLN A 13 -6.32 -56.07 -52.31
CA GLN A 13 -7.49 -55.97 -53.24
C GLN A 13 -8.73 -56.72 -52.68
N ALA A 14 -10.02 -56.42 -52.91
CA ALA A 14 -10.85 -55.26 -53.28
C ALA A 14 -12.33 -55.76 -53.39
N ILE A 15 -13.33 -54.87 -53.31
CA ILE A 15 -14.72 -54.99 -53.86
C ILE A 15 -15.69 -55.92 -53.06
N GLY A 16 -16.93 -55.60 -52.64
CA GLY A 16 -17.92 -54.58 -52.96
C GLY A 16 -19.25 -55.24 -53.39
N HIS A 17 -20.37 -55.09 -52.63
CA HIS A 17 -21.79 -55.01 -53.08
C HIS A 17 -22.84 -55.38 -51.99
N ASP A 18 -23.77 -54.45 -51.72
CA ASP A 18 -25.16 -54.62 -51.21
C ASP A 18 -26.08 -55.16 -52.33
N PRO A 19 -27.38 -55.56 -52.18
CA PRO A 19 -28.45 -54.95 -51.34
C PRO A 19 -29.64 -55.87 -50.88
N PHE A 20 -30.69 -55.23 -50.33
CA PHE A 20 -32.11 -55.65 -50.13
C PHE A 20 -32.54 -56.32 -48.81
N HIS A 21 -33.26 -55.55 -47.97
CA HIS A 21 -34.71 -55.73 -47.76
C HIS A 21 -35.36 -54.45 -47.19
N GLN A 22 -36.55 -54.18 -47.69
CA GLN A 22 -37.38 -52.98 -47.55
C GLN A 22 -38.74 -53.44 -47.00
N GLN A 23 -39.28 -52.82 -45.94
CA GLN A 23 -40.73 -52.88 -45.68
C GLN A 23 -41.26 -51.67 -44.85
N GLU A 24 -41.90 -50.75 -45.59
CA GLU A 24 -43.18 -50.03 -45.38
C GLU A 24 -43.46 -49.10 -44.15
N ASN A 25 -43.50 -47.79 -44.47
CA ASN A 25 -44.32 -46.61 -44.07
C ASN A 25 -45.67 -46.78 -43.29
N PRO A 26 -46.37 -45.72 -42.77
CA PRO A 26 -46.26 -44.27 -43.07
C PRO A 26 -46.39 -43.23 -41.92
N THR A 27 -45.83 -42.04 -42.18
CA THR A 27 -46.36 -40.66 -42.00
C THR A 27 -47.09 -40.24 -40.70
N PHE A 28 -46.48 -39.31 -39.96
CA PHE A 28 -47.16 -38.06 -39.53
C PHE A 28 -46.16 -36.90 -39.46
N GLN A 29 -46.38 -35.90 -40.32
CA GLN A 29 -45.75 -34.58 -40.28
C GLN A 29 -46.13 -33.87 -38.97
N GLN A 30 -45.15 -33.58 -38.12
CA GLN A 30 -45.26 -32.50 -37.14
C GLN A 30 -44.09 -31.53 -37.33
N THR A 31 -44.50 -30.30 -37.64
CA THR A 31 -43.73 -29.08 -37.82
C THR A 31 -42.76 -28.85 -36.65
N PRO A 32 -41.45 -28.66 -36.87
CA PRO A 32 -40.56 -28.20 -35.81
C PRO A 32 -40.85 -26.73 -35.52
N GLN A 33 -41.31 -26.42 -34.31
CA GLN A 33 -41.30 -25.06 -33.79
C GLN A 33 -39.86 -24.51 -33.80
N PRO A 34 -39.62 -23.28 -34.26
CA PRO A 34 -38.30 -22.68 -34.15
C PRO A 34 -38.01 -22.39 -32.69
N LEU A 35 -37.12 -23.18 -32.10
CA LEU A 35 -36.53 -22.94 -30.79
C LEU A 35 -35.86 -21.57 -30.84
N LYS A 36 -36.55 -20.57 -30.27
CA LYS A 36 -36.09 -19.18 -30.15
C LYS A 36 -34.86 -19.17 -29.24
N ARG A 37 -33.69 -19.42 -29.84
CA ARG A 37 -32.38 -19.37 -29.19
C ARG A 37 -32.13 -17.91 -28.83
N ASN A 38 -32.46 -17.54 -27.59
CA ASN A 38 -32.03 -16.27 -27.02
C ASN A 38 -30.50 -16.28 -26.94
N ASN A 39 -29.85 -15.78 -28.00
CA ASN A 39 -28.46 -15.42 -27.98
C ASN A 39 -28.28 -14.31 -26.95
N THR A 40 -27.94 -14.68 -25.72
CA THR A 40 -27.34 -13.74 -24.77
C THR A 40 -25.99 -13.35 -25.36
N ARG A 41 -25.98 -12.27 -26.15
CA ARG A 41 -24.76 -11.54 -26.50
C ARG A 41 -24.04 -11.24 -25.18
N HIS A 42 -22.98 -11.98 -24.89
CA HIS A 42 -21.96 -11.52 -23.95
C HIS A 42 -21.43 -10.21 -24.53
N ARG A 43 -21.94 -9.08 -24.02
CA ARG A 43 -21.34 -7.78 -24.29
C ARG A 43 -19.91 -7.88 -23.75
N PRO A 44 -18.87 -7.61 -24.55
CA PRO A 44 -17.52 -7.52 -24.03
C PRO A 44 -17.55 -6.45 -22.95
N PHE A 45 -17.27 -6.86 -21.71
CA PHE A 45 -17.20 -5.97 -20.57
C PHE A 45 -15.94 -5.13 -20.75
N TYR A 46 -16.04 -4.05 -21.54
CA TYR A 46 -14.95 -3.11 -21.74
C TYR A 46 -14.61 -2.52 -20.37
N PRO A 47 -13.40 -2.77 -19.84
CA PRO A 47 -12.98 -2.09 -18.63
C PRO A 47 -13.01 -0.59 -18.94
N SER A 48 -13.70 0.19 -18.11
CA SER A 48 -13.78 1.63 -18.29
C SER A 48 -12.36 2.19 -18.43
N THR A 49 -12.15 3.10 -19.38
CA THR A 49 -10.85 3.73 -19.65
C THR A 49 -10.23 4.29 -18.36
N ILE A 50 -11.08 4.74 -17.43
CA ILE A 50 -10.73 5.17 -16.08
C ILE A 50 -10.02 4.08 -15.27
N ARG A 51 -10.48 2.82 -15.33
CA ARG A 51 -9.89 1.69 -14.60
C ARG A 51 -8.51 1.31 -15.16
N ILE A 52 -8.32 1.46 -16.47
CA ILE A 52 -7.03 1.24 -17.14
C ILE A 52 -6.04 2.36 -16.76
N ILE A 53 -6.48 3.62 -16.83
CA ILE A 53 -5.69 4.78 -16.41
C ILE A 53 -5.33 4.67 -14.93
N PHE A 54 -6.28 4.31 -14.07
CA PHE A 54 -6.00 4.04 -12.65
C PHE A 54 -4.99 2.91 -12.46
N GLY A 55 -5.09 1.82 -13.24
CA GLY A 55 -4.13 0.72 -13.20
C GLY A 55 -2.71 1.17 -13.55
N HIS A 56 -2.56 2.04 -14.55
CA HIS A 56 -1.26 2.63 -14.91
C HIS A 56 -0.73 3.63 -13.88
N ILE A 57 -1.61 4.44 -13.29
CA ILE A 57 -1.23 5.35 -12.19
C ILE A 57 -0.77 4.55 -10.98
N ILE A 58 -1.50 3.47 -10.63
CA ILE A 58 -1.15 2.57 -9.53
C ILE A 58 0.18 1.86 -9.81
N SER A 59 0.41 1.38 -11.04
CA SER A 59 1.67 0.70 -11.38
C SER A 59 2.87 1.65 -11.37
N LEU A 60 2.70 2.88 -11.86
CA LEU A 60 3.70 3.94 -11.80
C LEU A 60 3.97 4.34 -10.35
N PHE A 61 2.93 4.46 -9.52
CA PHE A 61 3.05 4.74 -8.09
C PHE A 61 3.80 3.63 -7.34
N ILE A 62 3.49 2.36 -7.64
CA ILE A 62 4.22 1.20 -7.09
C ILE A 62 5.69 1.21 -7.53
N PHE A 63 5.97 1.56 -8.79
CA PHE A 63 7.33 1.69 -9.31
C PHE A 63 8.10 2.82 -8.61
N LEU A 64 7.48 4.00 -8.47
CA LEU A 64 8.03 5.14 -7.75
C LEU A 64 8.32 4.80 -6.28
N ILE A 65 7.38 4.13 -5.59
CA ILE A 65 7.61 3.64 -4.23
C ILE A 65 8.78 2.66 -4.22
N ARG A 66 8.82 1.65 -5.10
CA ARG A 66 9.96 0.71 -5.13
C ARG A 66 11.29 1.41 -5.38
N GLN A 67 11.31 2.47 -6.17
CA GLN A 67 12.52 3.23 -6.49
C GLN A 67 12.93 4.17 -5.35
N LEU A 68 11.99 4.90 -4.74
CA LEU A 68 12.26 5.77 -3.58
C LEU A 68 12.71 4.96 -2.35
N PHE A 69 12.09 3.81 -2.12
CA PHE A 69 12.35 2.93 -0.97
C PHE A 69 13.34 1.81 -1.29
N ARG A 70 14.08 1.91 -2.41
CA ARG A 70 15.14 0.95 -2.77
C ARG A 70 16.24 0.88 -1.69
N SER A 71 16.46 2.01 -1.02
CA SER A 71 17.24 2.12 0.20
C SER A 71 16.34 2.61 1.34
N ASN A 72 16.48 2.04 2.53
CA ASN A 72 15.77 2.51 3.73
C ASN A 72 16.29 3.87 4.21
N ASN A 73 17.29 4.45 3.56
CA ASN A 73 17.92 5.70 3.96
C ASN A 73 16.96 6.89 3.79
N LEU A 74 16.15 6.91 2.74
CA LEU A 74 15.20 8.00 2.46
C LEU A 74 14.11 8.14 3.54
N PRO A 75 13.39 7.08 3.97
CA PRO A 75 12.41 7.19 5.05
C PRO A 75 13.05 7.62 6.37
N PHE A 76 14.25 7.13 6.71
CA PHE A 76 14.96 7.59 7.91
C PHE A 76 15.37 9.05 7.83
N LEU A 77 15.89 9.50 6.68
CA LEU A 77 16.26 10.91 6.46
C LEU A 77 15.04 11.83 6.57
N LEU A 78 13.92 11.45 5.95
CA LEU A 78 12.69 12.24 6.01
C LEU A 78 12.15 12.31 7.44
N THR A 79 12.16 11.18 8.15
CA THR A 79 11.77 11.09 9.56
C THR A 79 12.68 11.96 10.45
N PHE A 80 13.99 11.94 10.20
CA PHE A 80 14.96 12.79 10.90
C PHE A 80 14.71 14.27 10.67
N ILE A 81 14.51 14.70 9.42
CA ILE A 81 14.23 16.10 9.08
C ILE A 81 12.93 16.55 9.74
N TRP A 82 11.88 15.74 9.67
CA TRP A 82 10.58 16.05 10.26
C TRP A 82 10.65 16.23 11.78
N HIS A 83 11.26 15.27 12.48
CA HIS A 83 11.38 15.35 13.93
C HIS A 83 12.35 16.45 14.38
N SER A 84 13.40 16.74 13.60
CA SER A 84 14.31 17.88 13.87
C SER A 84 13.61 19.23 13.68
N PHE A 85 12.79 19.37 12.65
CA PHE A 85 11.95 20.54 12.45
C PHE A 85 10.94 20.72 13.60
N SER A 86 10.25 19.63 13.98
CA SER A 86 9.30 19.61 15.09
C SER A 86 9.98 19.92 16.43
N LEU A 87 11.17 19.37 16.67
CA LEU A 87 12.01 19.64 17.83
C LEU A 87 12.31 21.12 17.95
N ASN A 88 12.82 21.74 16.88
CA ASN A 88 13.18 23.15 16.89
C ASN A 88 11.96 24.03 17.19
N ARG A 89 10.81 23.68 16.62
CA ARG A 89 9.54 24.39 16.82
C ARG A 89 9.02 24.23 18.26
N LEU A 90 9.15 23.06 18.87
CA LEU A 90 8.61 22.75 20.20
C LEU A 90 9.53 23.22 21.33
N LEU A 91 10.85 23.04 21.22
CA LEU A 91 11.80 23.44 22.27
C LEU A 91 12.08 24.94 22.28
N PHE A 92 12.44 25.52 21.14
CA PHE A 92 12.87 26.93 21.09
C PHE A 92 11.70 27.91 20.96
N SER A 93 10.54 27.44 20.51
CA SER A 93 9.38 28.30 20.20
C SER A 93 8.08 27.86 20.88
N SER A 94 8.16 27.16 22.02
CA SER A 94 7.01 26.61 22.77
C SER A 94 5.88 27.63 23.01
N ARG A 95 6.21 28.88 23.38
CA ARG A 95 5.20 29.95 23.58
C ARG A 95 4.52 30.37 22.28
N LYS A 96 5.29 30.59 21.19
CA LYS A 96 4.72 30.96 19.88
C LYS A 96 3.88 29.81 19.30
N TYR A 97 4.32 28.56 19.53
CA TYR A 97 3.59 27.36 19.16
C TYR A 97 2.22 27.30 19.83
N LEU A 98 2.16 27.47 21.16
CA LEU A 98 0.89 27.51 21.89
C LEU A 98 -0.03 28.63 21.41
N ILE A 99 0.51 29.82 21.16
CA ILE A 99 -0.29 30.96 20.66
C ILE A 99 -0.89 30.67 19.27
N ARG A 100 -0.14 30.01 18.39
CA ARG A 100 -0.55 29.72 17.00
C ARG A 100 -1.59 28.60 16.90
N TYR A 101 -1.51 27.59 17.76
CA TYR A 101 -2.28 26.35 17.61
C TYR A 101 -3.40 26.16 18.64
N THR A 102 -3.44 26.95 19.72
CA THR A 102 -4.53 26.87 20.72
C THR A 102 -5.75 27.70 20.29
N ILE A 103 -6.96 27.17 20.49
CA ILE A 103 -8.20 27.92 20.23
C ILE A 103 -8.30 29.12 21.19
N LYS A 104 -8.66 30.30 20.66
CA LYS A 104 -8.64 31.60 21.36
C LYS A 104 -9.45 31.61 22.66
N ASN A 105 -10.48 30.77 22.77
CA ASN A 105 -11.33 30.66 23.96
C ASN A 105 -10.70 29.86 25.11
N ASN A 106 -9.72 28.99 24.84
CA ASN A 106 -9.01 28.19 25.85
C ASN A 106 -7.78 28.89 26.45
N LYS A 107 -7.57 30.17 26.13
CA LYS A 107 -6.43 30.96 26.65
C LYS A 107 -6.56 31.32 28.13
N ARG A 108 -7.75 31.18 28.73
CA ARG A 108 -8.02 31.59 30.12
C ARG A 108 -7.87 30.45 31.15
N ASP A 109 -7.90 29.19 30.72
CA ASP A 109 -8.05 28.05 31.65
C ASP A 109 -6.78 27.23 31.92
N ILE A 110 -5.67 27.49 31.22
CA ILE A 110 -4.42 26.72 31.41
C ILE A 110 -3.28 27.66 31.72
N SER A 111 -2.64 27.48 32.88
CA SER A 111 -1.39 28.16 33.23
C SER A 111 -0.38 27.98 32.09
N HIS A 112 -0.07 29.08 31.39
CA HIS A 112 0.80 29.08 30.21
C HIS A 112 2.19 28.48 30.49
N ALA A 113 2.64 28.48 31.75
CA ALA A 113 3.89 27.84 32.18
C ALA A 113 3.79 26.31 32.10
N ILE A 114 2.72 25.72 32.65
CA ILE A 114 2.51 24.26 32.66
C ILE A 114 2.36 23.74 31.23
N ALA A 115 1.61 24.45 30.38
CA ALA A 115 1.46 24.09 28.98
C ALA A 115 2.80 24.14 28.22
N ALA A 116 3.64 25.14 28.50
CA ALA A 116 4.96 25.26 27.86
C ALA A 116 5.90 24.11 28.24
N ASP A 117 5.86 23.64 29.49
CA ASP A 117 6.68 22.52 29.94
C ASP A 117 6.23 21.19 29.33
N VAL A 118 4.92 20.97 29.16
CA VAL A 118 4.39 19.81 28.42
C VAL A 118 4.84 19.84 26.96
N VAL A 119 4.81 21.00 26.31
CA VAL A 119 5.28 21.17 24.92
C VAL A 119 6.78 20.89 24.80
N LYS A 120 7.59 21.31 25.77
CA LYS A 120 9.03 21.00 25.81
C LYS A 120 9.29 19.50 25.98
N ARG A 121 8.53 18.82 26.83
CA ARG A 121 8.60 17.34 26.95
C ARG A 121 8.27 16.66 25.63
N LEU A 122 7.28 17.16 24.90
CA LEU A 122 6.97 16.69 23.55
C LEU A 122 8.13 16.91 22.57
N GLY A 123 8.85 18.03 22.72
CA GLY A 123 10.12 18.28 22.04
C GLY A 123 11.16 17.21 22.35
N GLY A 124 11.34 16.84 23.63
CA GLY A 124 12.25 15.75 24.03
C GLY A 124 11.92 14.41 23.38
N ILE A 125 10.63 14.06 23.28
CA ILE A 125 10.20 12.84 22.56
C ILE A 125 10.60 12.93 21.08
N ASN A 126 10.34 14.06 20.42
CA ASN A 126 10.77 14.26 19.03
C ASN A 126 12.29 14.20 18.86
N SER A 127 13.08 14.66 19.85
CA SER A 127 14.53 14.51 19.84
C SER A 127 14.95 13.05 19.85
N SER A 128 14.34 12.23 20.71
CA SER A 128 14.64 10.80 20.79
C SER A 128 14.30 10.05 19.49
N LEU A 129 13.19 10.41 18.84
CA LEU A 129 12.79 9.83 17.54
C LEU A 129 13.73 10.28 16.41
N ALA A 130 14.17 11.55 16.43
CA ALA A 130 15.18 12.04 15.48
C ALA A 130 16.51 11.29 15.66
N LEU A 131 16.96 11.11 16.90
CA LEU A 131 18.18 10.35 17.20
C LEU A 131 18.06 8.89 16.76
N LEU A 132 16.91 8.24 17.00
CA LEU A 132 16.67 6.88 16.53
C LEU A 132 16.75 6.80 15.00
N ALA A 133 16.15 7.75 14.29
CA ALA A 133 16.22 7.82 12.83
C ALA A 133 17.67 8.04 12.33
N LEU A 134 18.43 8.90 13.00
CA LEU A 134 19.84 9.16 12.68
C LEU A 134 20.73 7.94 12.94
N LEU A 135 20.53 7.25 14.06
CA LEU A 135 21.23 6.00 14.38
C LEU A 135 20.89 4.89 13.38
N ALA A 136 19.63 4.81 12.97
CA ALA A 136 19.21 3.86 11.94
C ALA A 136 19.88 4.14 10.58
N LEU A 137 20.04 5.41 10.24
CA LEU A 137 20.70 5.85 9.00
C LEU A 137 22.22 5.63 9.03
N THR A 138 22.89 5.94 10.14
CA THR A 138 24.35 5.93 10.24
C THR A 138 24.89 4.58 10.69
N ARG A 139 24.36 4.03 11.79
CA ARG A 139 24.91 2.86 12.47
C ARG A 139 24.24 1.56 12.07
N PHE A 140 22.92 1.55 11.88
CA PHE A 140 22.20 0.34 11.48
C PHE A 140 22.14 0.14 9.95
N SER A 141 22.87 0.92 9.17
CA SER A 141 22.92 0.81 7.69
C SER A 141 23.26 -0.60 7.18
N LYS A 142 24.01 -1.38 7.97
CA LYS A 142 24.42 -2.76 7.66
C LYS A 142 23.47 -3.83 8.21
N ASP A 143 22.76 -3.54 9.31
CA ASP A 143 21.85 -4.49 9.98
C ASP A 143 20.40 -4.26 9.57
N MET A 144 19.94 -5.10 8.64
CA MET A 144 18.57 -5.00 8.11
C MET A 144 17.49 -5.21 9.17
N SER A 145 17.74 -6.06 10.17
CA SER A 145 16.77 -6.29 11.26
C SER A 145 16.62 -5.09 12.18
N ALA A 146 17.73 -4.47 12.56
CA ALA A 146 17.72 -3.24 13.34
C ALA A 146 17.02 -2.08 12.58
N GLN A 147 17.18 -2.01 11.27
CA GLN A 147 16.44 -1.04 10.44
C GLN A 147 14.93 -1.32 10.44
N LYS A 148 14.50 -2.57 10.25
CA LYS A 148 13.08 -2.93 10.26
C LYS A 148 12.42 -2.60 11.59
N VAL A 149 13.08 -2.96 12.70
CA VAL A 149 12.59 -2.63 14.05
C VAL A 149 12.51 -1.11 14.23
N SER A 150 13.53 -0.37 13.79
CA SER A 150 13.54 1.09 13.87
C SER A 150 12.38 1.70 13.06
N LEU A 151 12.13 1.23 11.84
CA LEU A 151 11.00 1.67 11.01
C LEU A 151 9.66 1.37 11.68
N LEU A 152 9.50 0.19 12.28
CA LEU A 152 8.28 -0.19 12.98
C LEU A 152 8.04 0.67 14.23
N VAL A 153 9.09 0.92 15.02
CA VAL A 153 9.03 1.81 16.19
C VAL A 153 8.67 3.23 15.76
N LEU A 154 9.33 3.78 14.73
CA LEU A 154 9.05 5.11 14.21
C LEU A 154 7.63 5.21 13.63
N ALA A 155 7.15 4.20 12.90
CA ALA A 155 5.79 4.17 12.38
C ALA A 155 4.76 4.15 13.51
N THR A 156 4.96 3.32 14.52
CA THR A 156 4.04 3.18 15.67
C THR A 156 4.01 4.45 16.52
N ALA A 157 5.17 5.05 16.79
CA ALA A 157 5.28 6.29 17.54
C ALA A 157 4.57 7.45 16.82
N ASN A 158 4.80 7.59 15.52
CA ASN A 158 4.17 8.63 14.72
C ASN A 158 2.66 8.43 14.59
N ALA A 159 2.19 7.19 14.37
CA ALA A 159 0.76 6.88 14.33
C ALA A 159 0.07 7.18 15.67
N THR A 160 0.72 6.85 16.78
CA THR A 160 0.22 7.17 18.13
C THR A 160 0.13 8.68 18.34
N GLN A 161 1.16 9.43 17.92
CA GLN A 161 1.14 10.90 18.01
C GLN A 161 0.01 11.50 17.17
N THR A 162 -0.16 11.07 15.91
CA THR A 162 -1.28 11.51 15.07
C THR A 162 -2.63 11.22 15.71
N TRP A 163 -2.79 10.05 16.34
CA TRP A 163 -4.01 9.71 17.07
C TRP A 163 -4.26 10.63 18.27
N LEU A 164 -3.22 10.91 19.06
CA LEU A 164 -3.31 11.85 20.18
C LEU A 164 -3.62 13.28 19.72
N ASP A 165 -3.03 13.72 18.61
CA ASP A 165 -3.28 15.01 17.98
C ASP A 165 -4.74 15.11 17.51
N PHE A 166 -5.26 14.06 16.87
CA PHE A 166 -6.66 13.97 16.45
C PHE A 166 -7.62 14.00 17.65
N LYS A 167 -7.36 13.22 18.69
CA LYS A 167 -8.15 13.25 19.94
C LYS A 167 -8.15 14.64 20.57
N SER A 168 -7.00 15.30 20.57
CA SER A 168 -6.86 16.64 21.16
C SER A 168 -7.54 17.72 20.33
N TRP A 169 -7.58 17.58 19.00
CA TRP A 169 -8.39 18.40 18.10
C TRP A 169 -9.89 18.17 18.33
N LYS A 170 -10.34 16.91 18.39
CA LYS A 170 -11.74 16.55 18.65
C LYS A 170 -12.26 17.13 19.97
N ASN A 171 -11.39 17.20 20.99
CA ASN A 171 -11.70 17.81 22.28
C ASN A 171 -11.66 19.35 22.27
N GLY A 172 -11.46 20.00 21.12
CA GLY A 172 -11.44 21.46 20.99
C GLY A 172 -10.21 22.14 21.61
N ARG A 173 -9.14 21.40 21.92
CA ARG A 173 -7.92 21.99 22.52
C ARG A 173 -7.07 22.69 21.47
N TRP A 174 -7.04 22.17 20.24
CA TRP A 174 -6.22 22.66 19.14
C TRP A 174 -7.05 23.10 17.94
N ASN A 175 -6.52 24.04 17.16
CA ASN A 175 -7.15 24.51 15.94
C ASN A 175 -7.00 23.52 14.77
N TRP A 176 -7.70 23.77 13.67
CA TRP A 176 -7.59 22.95 12.45
C TRP A 176 -6.17 22.94 11.86
N SER A 177 -5.49 24.09 11.88
CA SER A 177 -4.11 24.22 11.39
C SER A 177 -3.11 23.33 12.14
N PHE A 178 -3.34 23.05 13.42
CA PHE A 178 -2.54 22.11 14.19
C PHE A 178 -2.71 20.68 13.68
N LEU A 179 -3.95 20.28 13.40
CA LEU A 179 -4.23 18.94 12.91
C LEU A 179 -3.62 18.73 11.52
N THR A 180 -3.75 19.71 10.63
CA THR A 180 -3.21 19.60 9.27
C THR A 180 -1.69 19.65 9.24
N GLU A 181 -1.07 20.59 9.96
CA GLU A 181 0.39 20.76 9.94
C GLU A 181 1.11 19.75 10.83
N SER A 182 0.67 19.55 12.08
CA SER A 182 1.33 18.66 13.05
C SER A 182 0.85 17.23 12.92
N GLY A 183 -0.47 17.01 13.01
CA GLY A 183 -1.06 15.67 12.93
C GLY A 183 -0.89 15.02 11.56
N GLY A 184 -1.08 15.80 10.49
CA GLY A 184 -0.90 15.37 9.11
C GLY A 184 0.57 15.06 8.77
N GLY A 185 1.51 15.86 9.28
CA GLY A 185 2.93 15.59 9.12
C GLY A 185 3.38 14.31 9.81
N ASN A 186 3.00 14.11 11.08
CA ASN A 186 3.22 12.86 11.80
C ASN A 186 2.57 11.66 11.07
N GLY A 187 1.35 11.83 10.55
CA GLY A 187 0.64 10.77 9.85
C GLY A 187 1.30 10.38 8.52
N THR A 188 1.82 11.37 7.79
CA THR A 188 2.57 11.15 6.55
C THR A 188 3.86 10.38 6.83
N ILE A 189 4.61 10.76 7.87
CA ILE A 189 5.83 10.05 8.27
C ILE A 189 5.53 8.63 8.76
N ALA A 190 4.43 8.43 9.50
CA ALA A 190 3.99 7.09 9.91
C ALA A 190 3.75 6.20 8.69
N LEU A 191 3.04 6.72 7.68
CA LEU A 191 2.75 5.98 6.45
C LEU A 191 4.03 5.66 5.67
N VAL A 192 4.92 6.65 5.50
CA VAL A 192 6.22 6.46 4.84
C VAL A 192 7.03 5.36 5.52
N ASN A 193 7.12 5.36 6.85
CA ASN A 193 7.85 4.35 7.61
C ASN A 193 7.20 2.97 7.54
N MET A 194 5.86 2.91 7.55
CA MET A 194 5.12 1.65 7.40
C MET A 194 5.29 1.03 6.01
N VAL A 195 5.27 1.85 4.95
CA VAL A 195 5.54 1.41 3.57
C VAL A 195 6.98 0.93 3.44
N ALA A 196 7.95 1.67 3.98
CA ALA A 196 9.35 1.25 4.01
C ALA A 196 9.55 -0.10 4.71
N TYR A 197 8.88 -0.29 5.86
CA TYR A 197 8.88 -1.55 6.59
C TYR A 197 8.30 -2.69 5.74
N GLY A 198 7.12 -2.48 5.12
CA GLY A 198 6.50 -3.49 4.25
C GLY A 198 7.39 -3.88 3.07
N VAL A 199 8.00 -2.91 2.40
CA VAL A 199 8.97 -3.15 1.31
C VAL A 199 10.18 -3.93 1.82
N SER A 200 10.70 -3.59 3.01
CA SER A 200 11.82 -4.29 3.64
C SER A 200 11.50 -5.75 3.98
N VAL A 201 10.31 -6.02 4.53
CA VAL A 201 9.85 -7.37 4.86
C VAL A 201 9.70 -8.21 3.59
N VAL A 202 9.08 -7.69 2.54
CA VAL A 202 8.92 -8.40 1.26
C VAL A 202 10.28 -8.69 0.62
N LYS A 203 11.20 -7.73 0.64
CA LYS A 203 12.54 -7.88 0.05
C LYS A 203 13.37 -8.95 0.75
N THR A 204 13.27 -9.03 2.07
CA THR A 204 14.06 -9.97 2.90
C THR A 204 13.33 -11.27 3.20
N ARG A 205 12.04 -11.39 2.82
CA ARG A 205 11.13 -12.50 3.17
C ARG A 205 11.12 -12.83 4.66
N SER A 206 11.40 -11.83 5.49
CA SER A 206 11.47 -11.96 6.95
C SER A 206 10.88 -10.73 7.60
N ILE A 207 10.08 -10.97 8.63
CA ILE A 207 9.41 -9.93 9.42
C ILE A 207 10.43 -9.15 10.26
N LEU A 208 11.54 -9.81 10.63
CA LEU A 208 12.71 -9.24 11.32
C LEU A 208 13.93 -9.27 10.41
#